data_AF-A0A8B5W8M1-F1
#
_entry.id   AF-A0A8B5W8M1-F1
#
_cell.length_a   1.000
_cell.length_b   1.000
_cell.length_c   1.000
_cell.angle_alpha   90.00
_cell.angle_beta   90.00
_cell.angle_gamma   90.00
#
_symmetry.space_group_name_H-M   'P 1'
#
loop_
_entity.id
_entity.type
_entity.pdbx_description
1 polymer ?
#
loop_
_entity_poly.entity_id
_entity_poly.type
_entity_poly.pdbx_seq_one_letter_code
_entity_poly.pdbx_strand_id
1 'polypeptide(L)'
;MFETFILLTLLVLACVSVFSDNLRRSIIFLGAFSLTIALAYLHYNAPDVALAEAAIGVGLSTVMYLVALKKVSVYDICYINEDVETFNDDQINEIMDTIVRPLELFIERTEEIEPQLAYTNRTLDLVMKEDDHDCLIHRKGDLVYIYGDTTDQVFQDIIANLNDVITDISDIRVVFRDEVSLDGTDA
;
A
#
# COMPACT_ATOMS: atom_id res chain seq x y z
N MET A 1 17.86 -41.40 4.51
CA MET A 1 16.38 -41.22 4.40
C MET A 1 15.92 -39.93 5.07
N PHE A 2 16.30 -39.70 6.34
CA PHE A 2 15.92 -38.49 7.06
C PHE A 2 16.47 -37.19 6.43
N GLU A 3 17.74 -37.16 6.04
CA GLU A 3 18.34 -36.01 5.33
C GLU A 3 17.58 -35.67 4.05
N THR A 4 17.25 -36.68 3.25
CA THR A 4 16.48 -36.51 2.01
C THR A 4 15.11 -35.90 2.28
N PHE A 5 14.45 -36.30 3.37
CA PHE A 5 13.17 -35.74 3.79
C PHE A 5 13.30 -34.26 4.20
N ILE A 6 14.34 -33.89 4.95
CA ILE A 6 14.62 -32.50 5.31
C ILE A 6 14.87 -31.66 4.06
N LEU A 7 15.74 -32.13 3.16
CA LEU A 7 16.07 -31.40 1.93
C LEU A 7 14.85 -31.21 1.03
N LEU A 8 14.01 -32.23 0.89
CA LEU A 8 12.77 -32.14 0.13
C LEU A 8 11.79 -31.15 0.77
N THR A 9 11.68 -31.16 2.11
CA THR A 9 10.85 -30.21 2.85
C THR A 9 11.34 -28.76 2.67
N LEU A 10 12.66 -28.54 2.73
CA LEU A 10 13.26 -27.23 2.46
C LEU A 10 12.95 -26.75 1.04
N LEU A 11 13.08 -27.63 0.05
CA LEU A 11 12.77 -27.29 -1.34
C LEU A 11 11.31 -26.87 -1.52
N VAL A 12 10.38 -27.65 -0.94
CA VAL A 12 8.94 -27.34 -1.00
C VAL A 12 8.63 -26.01 -0.33
N LEU A 13 9.16 -25.77 0.87
CA LEU A 13 8.95 -24.51 1.60
C LEU A 13 9.54 -23.31 0.86
N ALA A 14 10.71 -23.46 0.23
CA ALA A 14 11.30 -22.42 -0.60
C ALA A 14 10.42 -22.08 -1.80
N CYS A 15 9.95 -23.08 -2.55
CA CYS A 15 9.03 -22.86 -3.66
C CYS A 15 7.74 -22.19 -3.21
N VAL A 16 7.11 -22.70 -2.14
CA VAL A 16 5.84 -22.14 -1.64
C VAL A 16 6.01 -20.72 -1.09
N SER A 17 7.16 -20.40 -0.48
CA SER A 17 7.50 -19.04 -0.05
C SER A 17 7.61 -18.08 -1.24
N VAL A 18 8.33 -18.46 -2.30
CA VAL A 18 8.57 -17.59 -3.46
C VAL A 18 7.31 -17.41 -4.31
N PHE A 19 6.51 -18.47 -4.49
CA PHE A 19 5.30 -18.43 -5.32
C PHE A 19 4.04 -18.05 -4.53
N SER A 20 4.16 -17.53 -3.31
CA SER A 20 3.00 -17.10 -2.52
C SER A 20 2.53 -15.70 -2.93
N ASP A 21 1.29 -15.58 -3.39
CA ASP A 21 0.69 -14.29 -3.78
C ASP A 21 0.52 -13.31 -2.60
N ASN A 22 0.57 -13.82 -1.37
CA ASN A 22 0.41 -13.02 -0.16
C ASN A 22 1.73 -12.90 0.59
N LEU A 23 2.25 -11.69 0.78
CA LEU A 23 3.51 -11.43 1.50
C LEU A 23 3.46 -11.95 2.95
N ARG A 24 2.36 -11.74 3.67
CA ARG A 24 2.18 -12.28 5.04
C ARG A 24 2.39 -13.78 5.08
N ARG A 25 1.82 -14.49 4.11
CA ARG A 25 1.91 -15.95 4.00
C ARG A 25 3.31 -16.40 3.59
N SER A 26 3.96 -15.66 2.69
CA SER A 26 5.35 -15.88 2.29
C SER A 26 6.31 -15.78 3.48
N ILE A 27 6.14 -14.77 4.34
CA ILE A 27 6.94 -14.57 5.56
C ILE A 27 6.77 -15.76 6.53
N ILE A 28 5.54 -16.25 6.71
CA ILE A 28 5.28 -17.43 7.56
C ILE A 28 6.00 -18.68 7.01
N PHE A 29 5.95 -18.90 5.68
CA PHE A 29 6.66 -20.02 5.06
C PHE A 29 8.18 -19.89 5.15
N LEU A 30 8.71 -18.66 5.08
CA LEU A 30 10.13 -18.39 5.30
C LEU A 30 10.55 -18.71 6.74
N GLY A 31 9.69 -18.40 7.72
CA GLY A 31 9.89 -18.83 9.10
C GLY A 31 9.93 -20.35 9.25
N ALA A 32 8.97 -21.07 8.65
CA ALA A 32 8.96 -22.54 8.64
C ALA A 32 10.20 -23.13 7.94
N PHE A 33 10.67 -22.50 6.87
CA PHE A 33 11.90 -22.86 6.17
C PHE A 33 13.12 -22.74 7.09
N SER A 34 13.28 -21.61 7.79
CA SER A 34 14.37 -21.43 8.76
C SER A 34 14.30 -22.43 9.93
N LEU A 35 13.10 -22.72 10.44
CA LEU A 35 12.94 -23.73 11.49
C LEU A 35 13.38 -25.13 11.02
N THR A 36 13.14 -25.45 9.75
CA THR A 36 13.59 -26.70 9.13
C THR A 36 15.12 -26.72 8.97
N ILE A 37 15.75 -25.58 8.69
CA ILE A 37 17.23 -25.44 8.71
C ILE A 37 17.78 -25.67 10.12
N ALA A 38 17.17 -25.07 11.15
CA ALA A 38 17.59 -25.28 12.53
C ALA A 38 17.50 -26.78 12.93
N LEU A 39 16.45 -27.47 12.49
CA LEU A 39 16.33 -28.93 12.67
C LEU A 39 17.44 -29.70 11.94
N ALA A 40 17.82 -29.26 10.74
CA ALA A 40 18.93 -29.85 10.00
C ALA A 40 20.27 -29.69 10.75
N TYR A 41 20.56 -28.50 11.29
CA TYR A 41 21.77 -28.28 12.09
C TYR A 41 21.79 -29.13 13.37
N LEU A 42 20.65 -29.28 14.03
CA LEU A 42 20.52 -30.16 15.18
C LEU A 42 20.83 -31.62 14.80
N HIS A 43 20.37 -32.07 13.62
CA HIS A 43 20.67 -33.41 13.11
C HIS A 43 22.17 -33.62 12.83
N TYR A 44 22.87 -32.59 12.35
CA TYR A 44 24.32 -32.62 12.12
C TYR A 44 25.17 -32.42 13.38
N ASN A 45 24.57 -32.52 14.58
CA ASN A 45 25.25 -32.29 15.86
C ASN A 45 25.85 -30.88 15.99
N ALA A 46 25.21 -29.87 15.39
CA ALA A 46 25.56 -28.46 15.52
C ALA A 46 24.48 -27.70 16.33
N PRO A 47 24.34 -27.97 17.64
CA PRO A 47 23.26 -27.40 18.45
C PRO A 47 23.38 -25.88 18.63
N ASP A 48 24.60 -25.34 18.71
CA ASP A 48 24.82 -23.90 18.87
C ASP A 48 24.36 -23.13 17.62
N VAL A 49 24.66 -23.68 16.44
CA VAL A 49 24.22 -23.12 15.15
C VAL A 49 22.71 -23.26 14.98
N ALA A 50 22.14 -24.39 15.39
CA ALA A 50 20.69 -24.61 15.38
C ALA A 50 19.94 -23.58 16.25
N LEU A 51 20.46 -23.29 17.44
CA LEU A 51 19.88 -22.30 18.35
C LEU A 51 19.97 -20.89 17.78
N ALA A 52 21.12 -20.53 17.20
CA ALA A 52 21.31 -19.23 16.55
C ALA A 52 20.37 -19.04 15.35
N GLU A 53 20.23 -20.06 14.50
CA GLU A 53 19.33 -20.05 13.35
C GLU A 53 17.87 -19.89 13.79
N ALA A 54 17.41 -20.66 14.78
CA ALA A 54 16.04 -20.55 15.27
C ALA A 54 15.73 -19.15 15.85
N ALA A 55 16.69 -18.56 16.57
CA ALA A 55 16.54 -17.22 17.13
C ALA A 55 16.50 -16.13 16.05
N ILE A 56 17.37 -16.22 15.03
CA ILE A 56 17.48 -15.20 13.99
C ILE A 56 16.39 -15.36 12.93
N GLY A 57 16.13 -16.57 12.41
CA GLY A 57 15.22 -16.75 11.29
C GLY A 57 13.74 -16.66 11.67
N VAL A 58 13.28 -17.49 12.61
CA VAL A 58 11.88 -17.40 13.09
C VAL A 58 11.68 -16.24 14.05
N GLY A 59 12.64 -15.96 14.93
CA GLY A 59 12.51 -14.88 15.91
C GLY A 59 12.65 -13.50 15.27
N LEU A 60 13.87 -13.12 14.90
CA LEU A 60 14.18 -11.75 14.48
C LEU A 60 13.68 -11.42 13.07
N SER A 61 14.00 -12.26 12.08
CA SER A 61 13.70 -11.99 10.66
C SER A 61 12.20 -11.96 10.39
N THR A 62 11.43 -12.90 10.95
CA THR A 62 9.97 -12.92 10.81
C THR A 62 9.34 -11.67 11.41
N VAL A 63 9.75 -11.26 12.62
CA VAL A 63 9.25 -10.03 13.26
C VAL A 63 9.62 -8.80 12.43
N MET A 64 10.86 -8.69 11.97
CA MET A 64 11.31 -7.58 11.13
C MET A 64 10.51 -7.49 9.83
N TYR A 65 10.27 -8.63 9.15
CA TYR A 65 9.46 -8.64 7.93
C TYR A 65 8.00 -8.29 8.19
N LEU A 66 7.41 -8.74 9.31
CA LEU A 66 6.03 -8.36 9.66
C LEU A 66 5.90 -6.87 10.00
N VAL A 67 6.89 -6.31 10.70
CA VAL A 67 6.94 -4.88 11.01
C VAL A 67 7.12 -4.07 9.72
N ALA A 68 8.05 -4.48 8.84
CA ALA A 68 8.24 -3.85 7.54
C ALA A 68 6.96 -3.94 6.70
N LEU A 69 6.32 -5.10 6.64
CA LEU A 69 5.07 -5.28 5.90
C LEU A 69 3.92 -4.45 6.46
N LYS A 70 3.88 -4.22 7.78
CA LYS A 70 2.91 -3.30 8.38
C LYS A 70 3.17 -1.85 7.96
N LYS A 71 4.43 -1.50 7.68
CA LYS A 71 4.84 -0.15 7.28
C LYS A 71 4.68 0.12 5.79
N VAL A 72 4.77 -0.90 4.94
CA VAL A 72 4.52 -0.80 3.49
C VAL A 72 3.02 -0.90 3.18
N SER A 73 2.17 -0.15 3.89
CA SER A 73 0.89 0.23 3.27
C SER A 73 1.23 1.26 2.21
N VAL A 74 0.74 1.05 1.00
CA VAL A 74 0.76 2.04 -0.07
C VAL A 74 -0.58 2.73 -0.02
N TYR A 75 -0.59 4.06 -0.15
CA TYR A 75 -1.83 4.83 -0.25
C TYR A 75 -2.04 5.23 -1.70
N ASP A 76 -3.00 4.63 -2.39
CA ASP A 76 -3.24 4.89 -3.81
C ASP A 76 -4.16 6.10 -3.98
N ILE A 77 -3.65 7.14 -4.65
CA ILE A 77 -4.34 8.39 -4.92
C ILE A 77 -4.52 8.53 -6.44
N CYS A 78 -5.77 8.57 -6.91
CA CYS A 78 -6.08 8.87 -8.30
C CYS A 78 -6.39 10.34 -8.49
N TYR A 79 -5.71 11.00 -9.42
CA TYR A 79 -6.11 12.32 -9.91
C TYR A 79 -6.92 12.21 -11.21
N ILE A 80 -8.13 12.73 -11.18
CA ILE A 80 -9.10 12.72 -12.28
C ILE A 80 -9.29 14.14 -12.80
N ASN A 81 -9.08 14.32 -14.10
CA ASN A 81 -9.42 15.56 -14.79
C ASN A 81 -10.03 15.26 -16.15
N GLU A 82 -11.36 15.43 -16.23
CA GLU A 82 -12.15 15.18 -17.43
C GLU A 82 -11.99 16.30 -18.48
N ASP A 83 -11.51 17.49 -18.07
CA ASP A 83 -11.36 18.66 -18.95
C ASP A 83 -10.12 18.56 -19.87
N VAL A 84 -9.32 17.49 -19.72
CA VAL A 84 -8.02 17.32 -20.42
C VAL A 84 -8.06 16.09 -21.33
N GLU A 85 -7.84 16.29 -22.64
CA GLU A 85 -7.75 15.18 -23.60
C GLU A 85 -6.50 14.32 -23.39
N THR A 86 -5.37 14.92 -23.03
CA THR A 86 -4.12 14.23 -22.68
C THR A 86 -3.34 15.03 -21.65
N PHE A 87 -2.89 14.38 -20.58
CA PHE A 87 -2.00 15.03 -19.62
C PHE A 87 -0.65 15.32 -20.26
N ASN A 88 -0.30 16.60 -20.37
CA ASN A 88 1.04 17.04 -20.76
C ASN A 88 1.91 17.21 -19.50
N ASP A 89 3.22 17.06 -19.65
CA ASP A 89 4.19 17.17 -18.55
C ASP A 89 4.06 18.47 -17.74
N ASP A 90 3.78 19.60 -18.40
CA ASP A 90 3.61 20.90 -17.71
C ASP A 90 2.40 20.90 -16.77
N GLN A 91 1.27 20.32 -17.20
CA GLN A 91 0.06 20.24 -16.37
C GLN A 91 0.25 19.26 -15.22
N ILE A 92 0.91 18.13 -15.48
CA ILE A 92 1.26 17.16 -14.43
C ILE A 92 2.16 17.82 -13.40
N ASN A 93 3.19 18.57 -13.82
CA ASN A 93 4.10 19.26 -12.90
C ASN A 93 3.41 20.33 -12.06
N GLU A 94 2.47 21.09 -12.64
CA GLU A 94 1.68 22.07 -11.89
C GLU A 94 0.85 21.39 -10.79
N ILE A 95 0.10 20.33 -11.16
CA ILE A 95 -0.70 19.56 -10.19
C ILE A 95 0.21 18.89 -9.15
N MET A 96 1.37 18.41 -9.60
CA MET A 96 2.37 17.77 -8.76
C MET A 96 2.81 18.70 -7.64
N ASP A 97 3.18 19.94 -7.97
CA ASP A 97 3.68 20.90 -6.98
C ASP A 97 2.55 21.49 -6.10
N THR A 98 1.33 21.63 -6.61
CA THR A 98 0.23 22.28 -5.87
C THR A 98 -0.54 21.33 -4.94
N ILE A 99 -0.76 20.09 -5.35
CA ILE A 99 -1.63 19.15 -4.63
C ILE A 99 -0.86 17.90 -4.21
N VAL A 100 -0.21 17.24 -5.17
CA VAL A 100 0.35 15.90 -4.95
C VAL A 100 1.49 15.96 -3.95
N ARG A 101 2.53 16.74 -4.20
CA ARG A 101 3.73 16.80 -3.36
C ARG A 101 3.42 17.23 -1.91
N PRO A 102 2.57 18.22 -1.64
CA PRO A 102 2.15 18.52 -0.27
C PRO A 102 1.44 17.35 0.41
N LEU A 103 0.54 16.66 -0.31
CA LEU A 103 -0.12 15.44 0.18
C LEU A 103 0.88 14.31 0.44
N GLU A 104 1.81 14.08 -0.48
CA GLU A 104 2.85 13.06 -0.33
C GLU A 104 3.67 13.32 0.93
N LEU A 105 4.18 14.54 1.10
CA LEU A 105 4.96 14.93 2.28
C LEU A 105 4.15 14.82 3.57
N PHE A 106 2.84 15.09 3.53
CA PHE A 106 1.97 14.94 4.69
C PHE A 106 1.77 13.47 5.06
N ILE A 107 1.49 12.61 4.08
CA ILE A 107 1.24 11.17 4.28
C ILE A 107 2.52 10.47 4.74
N GLU A 108 3.66 10.75 4.07
CA GLU A 108 4.97 10.22 4.46
C GLU A 108 5.36 10.61 5.89
N ARG A 109 5.02 11.83 6.30
CA ARG A 109 5.39 12.36 7.64
C ARG A 109 4.46 11.87 8.75
N THR A 110 3.17 11.76 8.47
CA THR A 110 2.14 11.50 9.49
C THR A 110 1.94 10.01 9.69
N GLU A 111 1.83 9.26 8.59
CA GLU A 111 1.45 7.85 8.63
C GLU A 111 2.60 6.89 8.25
N GLU A 112 3.76 7.41 7.85
CA GLU A 112 4.91 6.65 7.35
C GLU A 112 4.57 5.74 6.15
N ILE A 113 3.57 6.15 5.36
CA ILE A 113 3.01 5.45 4.20
C ILE A 113 3.61 6.03 2.92
N GLU A 114 3.90 5.16 1.94
CA GLU A 114 4.32 5.59 0.60
C GLU A 114 3.08 5.83 -0.28
N PRO A 115 2.81 7.07 -0.70
CA PRO A 115 1.72 7.37 -1.63
C PRO A 115 2.08 6.88 -3.04
N GLN A 116 1.12 6.28 -3.72
CA GLN A 116 1.18 6.07 -5.16
C GLN A 116 0.18 6.98 -5.84
N LEU A 117 0.57 7.50 -7.01
CA LEU A 117 -0.27 8.45 -7.72
C LEU A 117 -0.54 7.98 -9.15
N ALA A 118 -1.83 7.90 -9.48
CA ALA A 118 -2.31 7.65 -10.83
C ALA A 118 -2.99 8.90 -11.40
N TYR A 119 -2.87 9.11 -12.72
CA TYR A 119 -3.55 10.19 -13.43
C TYR A 119 -4.47 9.62 -14.49
N THR A 120 -5.71 10.09 -14.53
CA THR A 120 -6.70 9.63 -15.51
C THR A 120 -7.61 10.77 -15.96
N ASN A 121 -7.98 10.72 -17.23
CA ASN A 121 -8.96 11.63 -17.85
C ASN A 121 -10.30 10.94 -18.08
N ARG A 122 -10.47 9.75 -17.51
CA ARG A 122 -11.74 9.02 -17.54
C ARG A 122 -12.73 9.67 -16.60
N THR A 123 -14.02 9.48 -16.87
CA THR A 123 -15.10 10.01 -16.03
C THR A 123 -15.08 9.41 -14.63
N LEU A 124 -15.42 10.21 -13.62
CA LEU A 124 -15.47 9.80 -12.22
C LEU A 124 -16.25 8.48 -11.99
N ASP A 125 -17.42 8.31 -12.62
CA ASP A 125 -18.28 7.12 -12.44
C ASP A 125 -17.61 5.82 -12.89
N LEU A 126 -16.77 5.87 -13.94
CA LEU A 126 -16.01 4.71 -14.41
C LEU A 126 -14.90 4.36 -13.40
N VAL A 127 -14.14 5.36 -12.95
CA VAL A 127 -13.03 5.13 -12.01
C VAL A 127 -13.55 4.63 -10.67
N MET A 128 -14.69 5.14 -10.19
CA MET A 128 -15.32 4.66 -8.96
C MET A 128 -15.86 3.22 -9.05
N LYS A 129 -16.14 2.70 -10.25
CA LYS A 129 -16.66 1.34 -10.46
C LYS A 129 -15.58 0.33 -10.81
N GLU A 130 -14.58 0.74 -11.58
CA GLU A 130 -13.54 -0.16 -12.11
C GLU A 130 -12.32 -0.25 -11.19
N ASP A 131 -12.10 0.75 -10.33
CA ASP A 131 -10.79 0.97 -9.71
C ASP A 131 -10.90 1.25 -8.19
N ASP A 132 -10.12 0.51 -7.42
CA ASP A 132 -10.13 0.52 -5.94
C ASP A 132 -8.98 1.39 -5.40
N HIS A 133 -9.01 2.69 -5.73
CA HIS A 133 -8.06 3.65 -5.17
C HIS A 133 -8.54 4.11 -3.79
N ASP A 134 -7.63 4.31 -2.84
CA ASP A 134 -7.94 4.73 -1.47
C ASP A 134 -8.51 6.16 -1.45
N CYS A 135 -7.96 7.05 -2.29
CA CYS A 135 -8.37 8.43 -2.43
C CYS A 135 -8.51 8.83 -3.91
N LEU A 136 -9.56 9.59 -4.24
CA LEU A 136 -9.69 10.21 -5.57
C LEU A 136 -9.70 11.73 -5.45
N ILE A 137 -8.99 12.40 -6.33
CA ILE A 137 -8.98 13.86 -6.46
C ILE A 137 -9.54 14.18 -7.83
N HIS A 138 -10.75 14.72 -7.89
CA HIS A 138 -11.39 15.12 -9.14
C HIS A 138 -11.40 16.64 -9.27
N ARG A 139 -10.76 17.16 -10.32
CA ARG A 139 -10.85 18.58 -10.67
C ARG A 139 -11.95 18.80 -11.70
N LYS A 140 -12.84 19.75 -11.41
CA LYS A 140 -13.89 20.20 -12.33
C LYS A 140 -13.85 21.73 -12.41
N GLY A 141 -13.20 22.25 -13.46
CA GLY A 141 -12.87 23.69 -13.56
C GLY A 141 -11.96 24.16 -12.42
N ASP A 142 -12.43 25.13 -11.64
CA ASP A 142 -11.69 25.71 -10.50
C ASP A 142 -11.97 24.97 -9.16
N LEU A 143 -12.91 24.02 -9.15
CA LEU A 143 -13.26 23.25 -7.95
C LEU A 143 -12.49 21.93 -7.91
N VAL A 144 -11.96 21.59 -6.74
CA VAL A 144 -11.33 20.30 -6.49
C VAL A 144 -12.17 19.51 -5.50
N TYR A 145 -12.56 18.30 -5.91
CA TYR A 145 -13.30 17.36 -5.09
C TYR A 145 -12.36 16.24 -4.64
N ILE A 146 -12.34 15.94 -3.34
CA ILE A 146 -11.57 14.83 -2.80
C ILE A 146 -12.55 13.78 -2.27
N TYR A 147 -12.44 12.57 -2.79
CA TYR A 147 -13.25 11.42 -2.42
C TYR A 147 -12.43 10.40 -1.64
N GLY A 148 -13.02 9.84 -0.60
CA GLY A 148 -12.45 8.76 0.19
C GLY A 148 -13.49 8.12 1.09
N ASP A 149 -13.08 7.10 1.82
CA ASP A 149 -13.94 6.31 2.69
C ASP A 149 -14.01 6.93 4.10
N THR A 150 -15.16 6.84 4.78
CA THR A 150 -15.30 7.31 6.17
C THR A 150 -14.52 6.46 7.17
N THR A 151 -14.26 5.20 6.82
CA THR A 151 -13.53 4.23 7.64
C THR A 151 -12.01 4.31 7.46
N ASP A 152 -11.53 5.00 6.44
CA ASP A 152 -10.10 5.19 6.17
C ASP A 152 -9.51 6.26 7.09
N GLN A 153 -8.64 5.81 8.01
CA GLN A 153 -7.98 6.69 8.97
C GLN A 153 -7.04 7.71 8.29
N VAL A 154 -6.32 7.29 7.24
CA VAL A 154 -5.39 8.17 6.51
C VAL A 154 -6.18 9.29 5.84
N PHE A 155 -7.33 8.96 5.24
CA PHE A 155 -8.22 9.95 4.64
C PHE A 155 -8.75 10.97 5.65
N GLN A 156 -9.16 10.50 6.84
CA GLN A 156 -9.63 11.39 7.91
C GLN A 156 -8.54 12.37 8.37
N ASP A 157 -7.30 11.89 8.49
CA ASP A 157 -6.16 12.73 8.88
C ASP A 157 -5.80 13.77 7.80
N ILE A 158 -5.92 13.41 6.52
CA ILE A 158 -5.80 14.34 5.38
C ILE A 158 -6.86 15.45 5.49
N ILE A 159 -8.13 15.10 5.73
CA ILE A 159 -9.22 16.07 5.85
C ILE A 159 -9.00 17.00 7.04
N ALA A 160 -8.58 16.45 8.18
CA ALA A 160 -8.35 17.21 9.41
C ALA A 160 -7.27 18.28 9.24
N ASN A 161 -6.29 18.04 8.35
CA ASN A 161 -5.14 18.92 8.10
C ASN A 161 -5.19 19.58 6.72
N LEU A 162 -6.31 19.47 5.99
CA LEU A 162 -6.40 19.86 4.58
C LEU A 162 -5.94 21.30 4.31
N ASN A 163 -6.32 22.23 5.19
CA ASN A 163 -5.97 23.65 5.06
C ASN A 163 -4.47 23.94 5.31
N ASP A 164 -3.78 23.06 6.04
CA ASP A 164 -2.33 23.15 6.25
C ASP A 164 -1.55 22.44 5.13
N VAL A 165 -2.17 21.44 4.48
CA VAL A 165 -1.57 20.65 3.40
C VAL A 165 -1.70 21.35 2.05
N ILE A 166 -2.91 21.77 1.66
CA ILE A 166 -3.18 22.41 0.36
C ILE A 166 -3.51 23.88 0.60
N THR A 167 -2.50 24.74 0.43
CA THR A 167 -2.61 26.18 0.74
C THR A 167 -2.98 27.04 -0.47
N ASP A 168 -2.82 26.52 -1.69
CA ASP A 168 -2.99 27.29 -2.94
C ASP A 168 -4.42 27.21 -3.52
N ILE A 169 -5.26 26.28 -3.03
CA ILE A 169 -6.60 26.03 -3.60
C ILE A 169 -7.66 26.43 -2.59
N SER A 170 -8.44 27.44 -2.93
CA SER A 170 -9.42 28.07 -2.02
C SER A 170 -10.74 27.31 -1.90
N ASP A 171 -11.11 26.49 -2.89
CA ASP A 171 -12.40 25.79 -2.97
C ASP A 171 -12.21 24.27 -3.13
N ILE A 172 -11.81 23.62 -2.04
CA ILE A 172 -11.74 22.16 -1.95
C ILE A 172 -13.03 21.64 -1.31
N ARG A 173 -13.66 20.63 -1.93
CA ARG A 173 -14.84 19.95 -1.40
C ARG A 173 -14.52 18.48 -1.11
N VAL A 174 -14.76 18.07 0.13
CA VAL A 174 -14.60 16.67 0.55
C VAL A 174 -15.93 15.95 0.36
N VAL A 175 -15.89 14.76 -0.24
CA VAL A 175 -17.07 13.93 -0.48
C VAL A 175 -16.77 12.50 -0.02
N PHE A 176 -17.57 11.96 0.88
CA PHE A 176 -17.40 10.58 1.34
C PHE A 176 -18.07 9.61 0.38
N ARG A 177 -17.33 8.58 -0.06
CA ARG A 177 -17.85 7.55 -0.98
C ARG A 177 -19.05 6.82 -0.41
N ASP A 178 -19.08 6.59 0.91
CA ASP A 178 -20.19 5.93 1.61
C ASP A 178 -21.52 6.70 1.54
N GLU A 179 -21.45 8.01 1.33
CA GLU A 179 -22.61 8.90 1.26
C GLU A 179 -23.07 9.16 -0.18
N VAL A 180 -22.26 8.77 -1.18
CA VAL A 180 -22.59 8.87 -2.60
C VAL A 180 -23.24 7.56 -3.04
N SER A 181 -24.57 7.50 -2.96
CA SER A 181 -25.31 6.45 -3.66
C SER A 181 -25.09 6.63 -5.16
N LEU A 182 -24.40 5.68 -5.79
CA LEU A 182 -24.36 5.47 -7.24
C LEU A 182 -25.76 5.01 -7.73
N ASP A 183 -26.79 5.80 -7.47
CA ASP A 183 -28.09 5.66 -8.11
C ASP A 183 -28.32 6.96 -8.88
N GLY A 184 -28.19 6.84 -10.21
CA GLY A 184 -28.18 7.97 -11.12
C GLY A 184 -29.49 8.75 -11.04
N THR A 185 -29.48 9.88 -10.36
CA THR A 185 -30.33 11.05 -10.57
C THR A 185 -29.59 12.16 -9.83
N ASP A 186 -28.93 13.08 -10.51
CA ASP A 186 -29.58 14.33 -10.86
C ASP A 186 -29.08 14.90 -12.19
N ALA A 187 -30.07 15.18 -13.02
CA ALA A 187 -30.01 15.84 -14.32
C ALA A 187 -29.79 17.35 -14.22
#